data_AF-A0A6H1R4X6-F1
#
_entry.id   AF-A0A6H1R4X6-F1
#
_cell.length_a   1.000
_cell.length_b   1.000
_cell.length_c   1.000
_cell.angle_alpha   90.00
_cell.angle_beta   90.00
_cell.angle_gamma   90.00
#
_symmetry.space_group_name_H-M   'P 1'
#
loop_
_entity.id
_entity.type
_entity.pdbx_description
1 polymer ?
#
loop_
_entity_poly.entity_id
_entity_poly.type
_entity_poly.pdbx_seq_one_letter_code
_entity_poly.pdbx_strand_id
1 'polypeptide(L)'
;MKSAAAPRRKADRTGCGPPSAGLTRAIRHNRPCPKLETWRVDIHNDDVTSMLVVVHVLHRLCGLSLADAGELAAHAHQHGAAAVREFADQATAEALAVALQRHGLRTTIRKARNRVERHREEPEPVLTVDDEDFFEAVSTSDGVAVQMSANVAETLAHHAEQLIHLLGSGVAEPARAGVLRRAAPADLLGRMFPDTYRERAESAAFRQRHRAALQDTAAARRVHARCVGGTEHVLPRGDVTDWLTTFGLAKLISLPREYARFKPADPGLAGAWLTHVQEKLILAAEPGYTTPRPLG
;
A
#
# COMPACT_ATOMS: atom_id res chain seq x y z
N MET A 1 -52.40 -5.01 -32.99
CA MET A 1 -53.38 -3.91 -33.08
C MET A 1 -54.65 -4.33 -32.35
N LYS A 2 -54.92 -3.75 -31.17
CA LYS A 2 -56.27 -3.62 -30.59
C LYS A 2 -56.16 -2.64 -29.41
N SER A 3 -56.89 -1.55 -29.56
CA SER A 3 -56.99 -0.37 -28.70
C SER A 3 -58.21 -0.50 -27.79
N ALA A 4 -58.14 0.06 -26.58
CA ALA A 4 -59.23 0.57 -25.72
C ALA A 4 -58.82 0.42 -24.23
N ALA A 5 -59.17 1.27 -23.28
CA ALA A 5 -59.71 2.63 -23.23
C ALA A 5 -59.66 3.00 -21.72
N ALA A 6 -59.30 4.24 -21.39
CA ALA A 6 -59.34 4.76 -20.02
C ALA A 6 -60.74 5.30 -19.67
N PRO A 7 -61.10 5.40 -18.38
CA PRO A 7 -62.07 6.39 -17.94
C PRO A 7 -61.50 7.39 -16.92
N ARG A 8 -61.70 8.67 -17.25
CA ARG A 8 -61.63 9.85 -16.37
C ARG A 8 -62.77 9.85 -15.34
N ARG A 9 -62.50 10.25 -14.09
CA ARG A 9 -63.46 10.90 -13.16
C ARG A 9 -62.67 11.84 -12.23
N LYS A 10 -62.82 13.15 -12.41
CA LYS A 10 -63.71 14.10 -11.70
C LYS A 10 -63.06 14.68 -10.45
N ALA A 11 -62.66 15.95 -10.61
CA ALA A 11 -62.31 16.87 -9.54
C ALA A 11 -63.56 17.27 -8.75
N ASP A 12 -63.37 17.54 -7.45
CA ASP A 12 -64.23 18.47 -6.72
C ASP A 12 -63.37 19.41 -5.86
N ARG A 13 -63.59 20.70 -6.10
CA ARG A 13 -63.26 21.87 -5.25
C ARG A 13 -64.34 21.87 -4.14
N THR A 14 -64.24 22.38 -2.92
CA THR A 14 -63.74 23.68 -2.40
C THR A 14 -64.11 23.71 -0.90
N GLY A 15 -63.33 24.40 -0.05
CA GLY A 15 -63.75 24.78 1.31
C GLY A 15 -62.54 25.24 2.16
N CYS A 16 -62.16 26.51 2.10
CA CYS A 16 -62.43 27.56 3.12
C CYS A 16 -61.89 27.23 4.54
N GLY A 17 -60.79 27.86 4.95
CA GLY A 17 -60.29 27.89 6.35
C GLY A 17 -60.82 29.11 7.12
N PRO A 18 -60.12 29.64 8.16
CA PRO A 18 -59.29 29.03 9.21
C PRO A 18 -59.97 29.18 10.61
N PRO A 19 -59.32 28.74 11.71
CA PRO A 19 -58.79 29.77 12.63
C PRO A 19 -57.44 29.43 13.29
N SER A 20 -56.91 30.47 13.92
CA SER A 20 -55.60 30.68 14.50
C SER A 20 -55.26 29.86 15.76
N ALA A 21 -53.96 29.85 16.07
CA ALA A 21 -53.34 29.74 17.39
C ALA A 21 -53.42 28.39 18.14
N GLY A 22 -52.34 27.62 18.03
CA GLY A 22 -52.02 26.52 18.94
C GLY A 22 -50.50 26.30 18.99
N LEU A 23 -49.81 27.11 19.80
CA LEU A 23 -48.43 26.86 20.23
C LEU A 23 -48.34 25.42 20.79
N THR A 24 -47.80 24.49 20.01
CA THR A 24 -47.27 23.25 20.57
C THR A 24 -45.77 23.25 20.29
N ARG A 25 -45.04 23.64 21.34
CA ARG A 25 -43.60 23.55 21.49
C ARG A 25 -43.15 22.13 21.13
N ALA A 26 -42.75 21.93 19.87
CA ALA A 26 -42.05 20.72 19.47
C ALA A 26 -40.74 20.68 20.27
N ILE A 27 -40.70 19.79 21.25
CA ILE A 27 -39.51 19.43 22.00
C ILE A 27 -38.51 18.94 20.95
N ARG A 28 -37.57 19.81 20.54
CA ARG A 28 -36.37 19.36 19.85
C ARG A 28 -35.65 18.47 20.84
N HIS A 29 -35.85 17.16 20.71
CA HIS A 29 -34.95 16.19 21.30
C HIS A 29 -33.60 16.40 20.64
N ASN A 30 -32.79 17.25 21.28
CA ASN A 30 -31.38 17.42 21.02
C ASN A 30 -30.66 16.15 21.53
N ARG A 31 -31.00 14.98 20.97
CA ARG A 31 -30.19 13.78 21.20
C ARG A 31 -28.85 14.07 20.54
N PRO A 32 -27.74 14.13 21.28
CA PRO A 32 -26.44 14.16 20.64
C PRO A 32 -26.38 12.94 19.72
N CYS A 33 -26.27 13.19 18.42
CA CYS A 33 -26.01 12.12 17.47
C CYS A 33 -24.74 11.42 17.98
N PRO A 34 -24.77 10.12 18.32
CA PRO A 34 -23.59 9.44 18.82
C PRO A 34 -22.50 9.67 17.77
N LYS A 35 -21.39 10.30 18.18
CA LYS A 35 -20.24 10.47 17.30
C LYS A 35 -19.83 9.06 16.90
N LEU A 36 -20.19 8.67 15.67
CA LEU A 36 -19.83 7.37 15.15
C LEU A 36 -18.31 7.33 15.18
N GLU A 37 -17.76 6.39 15.95
CA GLU A 37 -16.33 6.19 16.01
C GLU A 37 -15.87 5.76 14.61
N THR A 38 -15.16 6.63 13.89
CA THR A 38 -14.56 6.29 12.61
C THR A 38 -13.16 5.71 12.83
N TRP A 39 -12.78 4.80 11.94
CA TRP A 39 -11.48 4.14 11.91
C TRP A 39 -10.63 4.78 10.82
N ARG A 40 -9.52 5.40 11.21
CA ARG A 40 -8.59 6.07 10.30
C ARG A 40 -7.39 5.18 10.03
N VAL A 41 -7.02 5.08 8.75
CA VAL A 41 -5.79 4.42 8.28
C VAL A 41 -4.77 5.51 7.95
N ASP A 42 -3.59 5.42 8.56
CA ASP A 42 -2.45 6.28 8.29
C ASP A 42 -1.33 5.46 7.62
N ILE A 43 -0.65 6.03 6.63
CA ILE A 43 0.66 5.54 6.13
C ILE A 43 1.77 6.34 6.79
N HIS A 44 2.95 5.75 6.94
CA HIS A 44 4.13 6.38 7.55
C HIS A 44 5.25 6.49 6.53
N ASN A 45 6.04 7.56 6.62
CA ASN A 45 7.29 7.68 5.88
C ASN A 45 8.26 6.57 6.32
N ASP A 46 9.05 6.09 5.36
CA ASP A 46 10.21 5.25 5.58
C ASP A 46 11.28 5.60 4.54
N ASP A 47 12.53 5.29 4.85
CA ASP A 47 13.68 5.65 4.00
C ASP A 47 13.97 4.57 2.93
N VAL A 48 13.00 3.70 2.63
CA VAL A 48 13.22 2.47 1.83
C VAL A 48 12.24 2.37 0.67
N THR A 49 11.06 2.95 0.80
CA THR A 49 10.02 2.94 -0.22
C THR A 49 10.10 4.22 -1.02
N SER A 50 10.44 4.08 -2.30
CA SER A 50 10.50 5.23 -3.17
C SER A 50 9.14 5.89 -3.31
N MET A 51 9.16 7.21 -3.49
CA MET A 51 7.97 8.04 -3.66
C MET A 51 7.06 7.50 -4.77
N LEU A 52 7.64 7.03 -5.89
CA LEU A 52 6.89 6.48 -7.02
C LEU A 52 6.08 5.24 -6.62
N VAL A 53 6.65 4.35 -5.80
CA VAL A 53 5.94 3.17 -5.27
C VAL A 53 4.79 3.60 -4.35
N VAL A 54 5.02 4.56 -3.45
CA VAL A 54 3.96 5.07 -2.56
C VAL A 54 2.79 5.65 -3.36
N VAL A 55 3.07 6.52 -4.33
CA VAL A 55 2.05 7.14 -5.20
C VAL A 55 1.30 6.06 -5.98
N HIS A 56 2.01 5.07 -6.53
CA HIS A 56 1.38 3.97 -7.26
C HIS A 56 0.43 3.16 -6.39
N VAL A 57 0.87 2.75 -5.19
CA VAL A 57 0.07 1.96 -4.27
C VAL A 57 -1.17 2.75 -3.80
N LEU A 58 -1.03 4.04 -3.50
CA LEU A 58 -2.14 4.91 -3.12
C LEU A 58 -3.14 5.09 -4.27
N HIS A 59 -2.68 5.34 -5.49
CA HIS A 59 -3.53 5.43 -6.66
C HIS A 59 -4.34 4.14 -6.86
N ARG A 60 -3.67 2.98 -6.86
CA ARG A 60 -4.29 1.69 -7.17
C ARG A 60 -5.20 1.16 -6.07
N LEU A 61 -4.78 1.21 -4.81
CA LEU A 61 -5.53 0.62 -3.70
C LEU A 61 -6.55 1.58 -3.10
N CYS A 62 -6.27 2.87 -3.12
CA CYS A 62 -7.16 3.86 -2.54
C CYS A 62 -8.02 4.54 -3.61
N GLY A 63 -7.73 4.37 -4.92
CA GLY A 63 -8.49 5.02 -5.99
C GLY A 63 -8.33 6.54 -5.98
N LEU A 64 -7.22 7.05 -5.42
CA LEU A 64 -6.86 8.47 -5.50
C LEU A 64 -6.45 8.81 -6.92
N SER A 65 -6.63 10.06 -7.36
CA SER A 65 -5.97 10.50 -8.60
C SER A 65 -4.45 10.49 -8.43
N LEU A 66 -3.67 10.50 -9.53
CA LEU A 66 -2.21 10.57 -9.44
C LEU A 66 -1.74 11.84 -8.71
N ALA A 67 -2.45 12.96 -8.91
CA ALA A 67 -2.17 14.21 -8.23
C ALA A 67 -2.41 14.09 -6.72
N ASP A 68 -3.59 13.61 -6.30
CA ASP A 68 -3.91 13.46 -4.87
C ASP A 68 -3.00 12.43 -4.19
N ALA A 69 -2.65 11.34 -4.89
CA ALA A 69 -1.71 10.34 -4.39
C ALA A 69 -0.30 10.93 -4.22
N GLY A 70 0.14 11.76 -5.17
CA GLY A 70 1.40 12.52 -5.11
C GLY A 70 1.45 13.47 -3.91
N GLU A 71 0.40 14.27 -3.74
CA GLU A 71 0.28 15.20 -2.61
C GLU A 71 0.26 14.46 -1.27
N LEU A 72 -0.46 13.36 -1.17
CA LEU A 72 -0.54 12.57 0.06
C LEU A 72 0.78 11.86 0.38
N ALA A 73 1.49 11.34 -0.63
CA ALA A 73 2.80 10.73 -0.47
C ALA A 73 3.85 11.77 -0.05
N ALA A 74 3.87 12.94 -0.69
CA ALA A 74 4.72 14.07 -0.29
C ALA A 74 4.38 14.54 1.13
N HIS A 75 3.09 14.62 1.46
CA HIS A 75 2.67 14.93 2.82
C HIS A 75 3.14 13.87 3.80
N ALA A 76 3.13 12.57 3.50
CA ALA A 76 3.66 11.54 4.39
C ALA A 76 5.19 11.67 4.54
N HIS A 77 5.91 11.88 3.43
CA HIS A 77 7.37 11.98 3.39
C HIS A 77 7.90 13.14 4.23
N GLN A 78 7.34 14.33 3.99
CA GLN A 78 7.49 15.46 4.89
C GLN A 78 7.05 14.98 6.26
N HIS A 79 5.74 14.62 6.37
CA HIS A 79 4.82 14.22 7.46
C HIS A 79 5.39 13.37 8.60
N GLY A 80 6.29 12.46 8.25
CA GLY A 80 6.42 11.19 8.94
C GLY A 80 5.18 10.29 8.81
N ALA A 81 3.97 10.84 8.61
CA ALA A 81 2.74 10.10 8.35
C ALA A 81 1.65 10.95 7.67
N ALA A 82 0.72 10.29 6.96
CA ALA A 82 -0.45 10.92 6.36
C ALA A 82 -1.73 10.07 6.52
N ALA A 83 -2.87 10.74 6.66
CA ALA A 83 -4.19 10.09 6.66
C ALA A 83 -4.53 9.62 5.25
N VAL A 84 -4.75 8.32 5.06
CA VAL A 84 -5.18 7.79 3.77
C VAL A 84 -6.70 7.86 3.63
N ARG A 85 -7.42 7.31 4.63
CA ARG A 85 -8.88 7.19 4.59
C ARG A 85 -9.46 6.95 5.97
N GLU A 86 -10.71 7.36 6.16
CA GLU A 86 -11.54 6.99 7.31
C GLU A 86 -12.66 6.04 6.90
N PHE A 87 -12.99 5.10 7.79
CA PHE A 87 -13.99 4.06 7.59
C PHE A 87 -14.98 4.04 8.76
N ALA A 88 -16.21 3.64 8.47
CA ALA A 88 -17.22 3.45 9.51
C ALA A 88 -16.98 2.19 10.35
N ASP A 89 -16.29 1.20 9.79
CA ASP A 89 -16.05 -0.10 10.42
C ASP A 89 -14.57 -0.47 10.44
N GLN A 90 -14.19 -1.23 11.47
CA GLN A 90 -12.82 -1.67 11.68
C GLN A 90 -12.35 -2.64 10.60
N ALA A 91 -13.23 -3.53 10.13
CA ALA A 91 -12.85 -4.59 9.22
C ALA A 91 -12.39 -4.04 7.86
N THR A 92 -13.08 -3.02 7.33
CA THR A 92 -12.69 -2.35 6.08
C THR A 92 -11.38 -1.57 6.25
N ALA A 93 -11.18 -0.90 7.39
CA ALA A 93 -9.90 -0.24 7.70
C ALA A 93 -8.74 -1.25 7.79
N GLU A 94 -8.97 -2.38 8.44
CA GLU A 94 -8.01 -3.49 8.53
C GLU A 94 -7.69 -4.08 7.16
N ALA A 95 -8.69 -4.29 6.30
CA ALA A 95 -8.49 -4.82 4.95
C ALA A 95 -7.58 -3.89 4.11
N LEU A 96 -7.79 -2.57 4.18
CA LEU A 96 -6.90 -1.61 3.51
C LEU A 96 -5.49 -1.64 4.12
N ALA A 97 -5.37 -1.70 5.45
CA ALA A 97 -4.06 -1.75 6.10
C ALA A 97 -3.25 -2.99 5.71
N VAL A 98 -3.90 -4.17 5.62
CA VAL A 98 -3.30 -5.41 5.12
C VAL A 98 -2.84 -5.23 3.67
N ALA A 99 -3.67 -4.66 2.80
CA ALA A 99 -3.31 -4.44 1.42
C ALA A 99 -2.07 -3.54 1.31
N LEU A 100 -2.07 -2.39 2.00
CA LEU A 100 -0.94 -1.46 2.01
C LEU A 100 0.36 -2.12 2.57
N GLN A 101 0.26 -2.90 3.65
CA GLN A 101 1.42 -3.62 4.22
C GLN A 101 1.98 -4.67 3.28
N ARG A 102 1.12 -5.36 2.51
CA ARG A 102 1.57 -6.32 1.49
C ARG A 102 2.38 -5.65 0.36
N HIS A 103 2.21 -4.35 0.16
CA HIS A 103 3.06 -3.57 -0.76
C HIS A 103 4.30 -2.96 -0.09
N GLY A 104 4.58 -3.34 1.15
CA GLY A 104 5.74 -2.86 1.91
C GLY A 104 5.55 -1.52 2.60
N LEU A 105 4.34 -0.94 2.60
CA LEU A 105 4.08 0.32 3.29
C LEU A 105 3.82 0.09 4.79
N ARG A 106 4.47 0.92 5.62
CA ARG A 106 4.14 0.96 7.05
C ARG A 106 2.81 1.66 7.26
N THR A 107 1.87 0.97 7.92
CA THR A 107 0.53 1.50 8.18
C THR A 107 0.11 1.35 9.62
N THR A 108 -0.72 2.28 10.09
CA THR A 108 -1.41 2.19 11.38
C THR A 108 -2.88 2.49 11.26
N ILE A 109 -3.68 1.88 12.13
CA ILE A 109 -5.10 2.12 12.30
C ILE A 109 -5.32 2.76 13.67
N ARG A 110 -6.15 3.80 13.71
CA ARG A 110 -6.60 4.41 14.97
C ARG A 110 -8.06 4.82 14.89
N LYS A 111 -8.71 4.87 16.05
CA LYS A 111 -10.00 5.56 16.16
C LYS A 111 -9.77 7.05 15.98
N ALA A 112 -10.50 7.69 15.08
CA ALA A 112 -10.32 9.11 14.80
C ALA A 112 -10.71 9.95 16.04
N ARG A 113 -9.72 10.58 16.67
CA ARG A 113 -9.89 11.79 17.49
C ARG A 113 -8.89 12.83 17.01
N ASN A 114 -9.40 14.03 16.73
CA ASN A 114 -8.67 15.15 16.13
C ASN A 114 -7.39 15.50 16.92
N ARG A 115 -6.22 15.38 16.28
CA ARG A 115 -5.00 16.11 16.65
C ARG A 115 -4.01 16.18 15.48
N VAL A 116 -3.31 17.33 15.39
CA VAL A 116 -2.32 17.73 14.36
C VAL A 116 -0.93 17.84 15.02
N GLU A 117 0.14 17.33 14.40
CA GLU A 117 1.55 17.47 14.84
C GLU A 117 2.51 17.75 13.65
N ARG A 118 3.70 18.32 13.94
CA ARG A 118 4.68 19.00 13.05
C ARG A 118 6.09 18.35 13.03
N HIS A 119 7.09 19.02 12.43
CA HIS A 119 8.00 18.49 11.41
C HIS A 119 9.48 18.89 11.42
N ARG A 120 10.29 18.08 10.72
CA ARG A 120 11.67 18.36 10.26
C ARG A 120 12.09 17.44 9.08
N GLU A 121 12.85 17.96 8.11
CA GLU A 121 13.37 17.31 6.87
C GLU A 121 14.92 17.33 6.77
N GLU A 122 15.51 16.39 6.00
CA GLU A 122 16.91 16.36 5.49
C GLU A 122 17.01 15.58 4.12
N PRO A 123 18.10 15.70 3.32
CA PRO A 123 18.14 15.27 1.91
C PRO A 123 18.94 13.97 1.59
N GLU A 124 18.77 13.45 0.36
CA GLU A 124 19.21 12.12 -0.14
C GLU A 124 20.43 12.10 -1.10
N PRO A 125 21.10 10.92 -1.29
CA PRO A 125 22.25 10.73 -2.18
C PRO A 125 21.94 10.09 -3.55
N VAL A 126 22.91 10.13 -4.48
CA VAL A 126 22.84 9.56 -5.85
C VAL A 126 23.89 8.44 -6.01
N LEU A 127 23.52 7.34 -6.69
CA LEU A 127 24.38 6.18 -6.99
C LEU A 127 24.62 6.01 -8.50
N THR A 128 25.74 5.37 -8.87
CA THR A 128 26.11 4.98 -10.25
C THR A 128 26.16 3.44 -10.38
N VAL A 129 25.65 2.88 -11.48
CA VAL A 129 25.55 1.42 -11.74
C VAL A 129 26.51 1.03 -12.87
N ASP A 130 27.21 -0.11 -12.74
CA ASP A 130 28.08 -0.70 -13.78
C ASP A 130 27.27 -1.39 -14.90
N ASP A 131 27.71 -1.24 -16.16
CA ASP A 131 27.01 -1.58 -17.41
C ASP A 131 26.71 -3.09 -17.67
N GLU A 132 27.06 -4.02 -16.76
CA GLU A 132 26.84 -5.47 -16.96
C GLU A 132 25.50 -5.99 -16.37
N ASP A 133 24.93 -5.27 -15.40
CA ASP A 133 23.64 -5.59 -14.81
C ASP A 133 22.58 -4.60 -15.29
N PHE A 134 21.53 -5.12 -15.93
CA PHE A 134 20.44 -4.29 -16.43
C PHE A 134 19.07 -4.90 -16.16
N PHE A 135 18.09 -4.01 -15.97
CA PHE A 135 16.68 -4.33 -15.95
C PHE A 135 15.91 -3.25 -16.71
N GLU A 136 15.22 -3.67 -17.77
CA GLU A 136 14.40 -2.80 -18.59
C GLU A 136 12.95 -3.28 -18.58
N ALA A 137 12.04 -2.32 -18.56
CA ALA A 137 10.61 -2.55 -18.69
C ALA A 137 10.03 -1.53 -19.66
N VAL A 138 9.25 -2.00 -20.62
CA VAL A 138 8.63 -1.17 -21.66
C VAL A 138 7.16 -1.55 -21.81
N SER A 139 6.29 -0.56 -21.97
CA SER A 139 4.86 -0.81 -22.22
C SER A 139 4.66 -1.42 -23.61
N THR A 140 3.80 -2.43 -23.70
CA THR A 140 3.38 -3.04 -24.97
C THR A 140 1.85 -3.14 -25.05
N SER A 141 1.32 -3.58 -26.20
CA SER A 141 -0.11 -3.86 -26.34
C SER A 141 -0.58 -4.93 -25.36
N ASP A 142 0.26 -5.93 -25.11
CA ASP A 142 -0.09 -7.15 -24.37
C ASP A 142 0.26 -7.05 -22.88
N GLY A 143 0.93 -5.97 -22.45
CA GLY A 143 1.29 -5.73 -21.06
C GLY A 143 2.56 -4.92 -20.90
N VAL A 144 3.48 -5.41 -20.08
CA VAL A 144 4.81 -4.84 -19.87
C VAL A 144 5.85 -5.85 -20.33
N ALA A 145 6.57 -5.55 -21.40
CA ALA A 145 7.73 -6.34 -21.79
C ALA A 145 8.88 -6.02 -20.83
N VAL A 146 9.51 -7.06 -20.30
CA VAL A 146 10.63 -6.98 -19.38
C VAL A 146 11.81 -7.73 -19.99
N GLN A 147 12.98 -7.11 -19.93
CA GLN A 147 14.26 -7.71 -20.29
C GLN A 147 15.26 -7.43 -19.16
N MET A 148 16.09 -8.40 -18.81
CA MET A 148 17.10 -8.25 -17.77
C MET A 148 18.32 -9.11 -18.04
N SER A 149 19.45 -8.83 -17.38
CA SER A 149 20.62 -9.73 -17.41
C SER A 149 20.31 -11.06 -16.69
N ALA A 150 21.06 -12.12 -17.02
CA ALA A 150 20.92 -13.40 -16.33
C ALA A 150 21.23 -13.29 -14.83
N ASN A 151 22.21 -12.47 -14.46
CA ASN A 151 22.58 -12.21 -13.07
C ASN A 151 21.46 -11.49 -12.30
N VAL A 152 20.81 -10.50 -12.93
CA VAL A 152 19.63 -9.84 -12.36
C VAL A 152 18.48 -10.85 -12.18
N ALA A 153 18.20 -11.69 -13.18
CA ALA A 153 17.16 -12.71 -13.08
C ALA A 153 17.41 -13.69 -11.91
N GLU A 154 18.64 -14.18 -11.76
CA GLU A 154 19.04 -15.05 -10.64
C GLU A 154 18.89 -14.35 -9.29
N THR A 155 19.34 -13.10 -9.19
CA THR A 155 19.23 -12.29 -7.97
C THR A 155 17.77 -12.06 -7.57
N LEU A 156 16.91 -11.73 -8.55
CA LEU A 156 15.48 -11.53 -8.31
C LEU A 156 14.78 -12.84 -7.93
N ALA A 157 15.13 -13.96 -8.58
CA ALA A 157 14.64 -15.29 -8.20
C ALA A 157 15.02 -15.61 -6.75
N HIS A 158 16.29 -15.40 -6.39
CA HIS A 158 16.78 -15.64 -5.04
C HIS A 158 16.01 -14.85 -3.98
N HIS A 159 15.75 -13.56 -4.19
CA HIS A 159 14.97 -12.74 -3.26
C HIS A 159 13.50 -13.16 -3.18
N ALA A 160 12.88 -13.56 -4.30
CA ALA A 160 11.53 -14.11 -4.28
C ALA A 160 11.47 -15.44 -3.51
N GLU A 161 12.47 -16.31 -3.67
CA GLU A 161 12.60 -17.58 -2.93
C GLU A 161 12.75 -17.34 -1.42
N GLN A 162 13.64 -16.42 -1.02
CA GLN A 162 13.80 -16.02 0.38
C GLN A 162 12.48 -15.54 1.00
N LEU A 163 11.71 -14.73 0.26
CA LEU A 163 10.40 -14.28 0.72
C LEU A 163 9.40 -15.43 0.85
N ILE A 164 9.36 -16.35 -0.12
CA ILE A 164 8.50 -17.55 -0.08
C ILE A 164 8.81 -18.38 1.17
N HIS A 165 10.09 -18.62 1.46
CA HIS A 165 10.50 -19.36 2.65
C HIS A 165 10.11 -18.64 3.94
N LEU A 166 10.39 -17.34 4.03
CA LEU A 166 10.07 -16.55 5.22
C LEU A 166 8.57 -16.53 5.51
N LEU A 167 7.74 -16.26 4.49
CA LEU A 167 6.29 -16.18 4.65
C LEU A 167 5.66 -17.57 4.90
N GLY A 168 6.16 -18.61 4.22
CA GLY A 168 5.60 -19.96 4.31
C GLY A 168 5.96 -20.70 5.60
N SER A 169 7.23 -20.61 6.04
CA SER A 169 7.71 -21.32 7.22
C SER A 169 7.72 -20.45 8.48
N GLY A 170 7.69 -19.12 8.32
CA GLY A 170 7.99 -18.20 9.41
C GLY A 170 9.45 -18.25 9.87
N VAL A 171 10.34 -18.93 9.12
CA VAL A 171 11.77 -19.08 9.37
C VAL A 171 12.54 -18.42 8.23
N ALA A 172 13.50 -17.56 8.55
CA ALA A 172 14.44 -17.06 7.56
C ALA A 172 15.57 -18.09 7.38
N GLU A 173 15.81 -18.51 6.13
CA GLU A 173 16.91 -19.41 5.81
C GLU A 173 18.26 -18.78 6.20
N PRO A 174 19.26 -19.61 6.53
CA PRO A 174 20.60 -19.15 6.79
C PRO A 174 21.21 -18.40 5.58
N ALA A 175 21.39 -17.09 5.65
CA ALA A 175 22.30 -16.41 4.73
C ALA A 175 23.68 -17.10 4.80
N ARG A 176 24.21 -17.51 3.64
CA ARG A 176 25.52 -18.15 3.52
C ARG A 176 26.60 -17.11 3.90
N ALA A 177 27.42 -17.48 4.88
CA ALA A 177 28.64 -16.81 5.37
C ALA A 177 28.49 -15.53 6.24
N GLY A 178 28.96 -15.61 7.50
CA GLY A 178 29.44 -14.46 8.28
C GLY A 178 28.71 -14.19 9.61
N VAL A 179 29.38 -14.58 10.71
CA VAL A 179 29.34 -14.29 12.18
C VAL A 179 28.38 -13.22 12.79
N LEU A 180 27.59 -12.44 12.06
CA LEU A 180 26.66 -11.47 12.63
C LEU A 180 25.37 -12.14 13.14
N ARG A 181 25.00 -11.85 14.40
CA ARG A 181 23.79 -12.35 15.07
C ARG A 181 22.54 -12.08 14.23
N ARG A 182 21.92 -13.16 13.71
CA ARG A 182 20.66 -13.09 12.96
C ARG A 182 19.53 -12.52 13.81
N ALA A 183 18.62 -11.80 13.15
CA ALA A 183 17.30 -11.54 13.69
C ALA A 183 16.56 -12.85 13.87
N ALA A 184 15.87 -13.04 15.01
CA ALA A 184 14.96 -14.16 15.12
C ALA A 184 13.89 -14.02 14.02
N PRO A 185 13.41 -15.09 13.39
CA PRO A 185 12.41 -14.97 12.32
C PRO A 185 11.14 -14.20 12.72
N ALA A 186 10.72 -14.30 13.99
CA ALA A 186 9.64 -13.49 14.55
C ALA A 186 9.96 -11.98 14.52
N ASP A 187 11.22 -11.58 14.69
CA ASP A 187 11.66 -10.19 14.55
C ASP A 187 11.55 -9.73 13.10
N LEU A 188 11.76 -10.61 12.11
CA LEU A 188 11.66 -10.25 10.68
C LEU A 188 10.21 -10.07 10.23
N LEU A 189 9.31 -10.98 10.62
CA LEU A 189 7.88 -10.80 10.35
C LEU A 189 7.32 -9.57 11.08
N GLY A 190 7.81 -9.26 12.29
CA GLY A 190 7.45 -8.03 13.00
C GLY A 190 7.98 -6.76 12.34
N ARG A 191 9.08 -6.82 11.58
CA ARG A 191 9.57 -5.70 10.75
C ARG A 191 8.75 -5.56 9.47
N MET A 192 8.46 -6.68 8.82
CA MET A 192 7.69 -6.71 7.58
C MET A 192 6.23 -6.27 7.80
N PHE A 193 5.66 -6.67 8.94
CA PHE A 193 4.29 -6.35 9.36
C PHE A 193 4.31 -5.65 10.72
N PRO A 194 4.69 -4.36 10.76
CA PRO A 194 4.83 -3.61 11.99
C PRO A 194 3.49 -3.46 12.73
N ASP A 195 3.56 -3.01 13.98
CA ASP A 195 2.39 -2.80 14.80
C ASP A 195 1.42 -1.81 14.14
N THR A 196 0.24 -2.32 13.78
CA THR A 196 -0.82 -1.57 13.09
C THR A 196 -1.65 -0.76 14.08
N TYR A 197 -1.76 -1.24 15.32
CA TYR A 197 -2.42 -0.55 16.42
C TYR A 197 -1.39 -0.04 17.42
N ARG A 198 -1.78 1.02 18.16
CA ARG A 198 -0.97 1.55 19.26
C ARG A 198 -0.69 0.50 20.33
N GLU A 199 -1.71 -0.29 20.68
CA GLU A 199 -1.59 -1.36 21.66
C GLU A 199 -1.01 -2.62 21.00
N ARG A 200 0.10 -3.14 21.55
CA ARG A 200 0.78 -4.32 21.00
C ARG A 200 -0.09 -5.57 20.96
N ALA A 201 -0.96 -5.74 21.96
CA ALA A 201 -1.89 -6.86 22.01
C ALA A 201 -2.91 -6.80 20.85
N GLU A 202 -3.40 -5.60 20.52
CA GLU A 202 -4.30 -5.40 19.37
C GLU A 202 -3.58 -5.65 18.05
N SER A 203 -2.34 -5.18 17.91
CA SER A 203 -1.48 -5.46 16.75
C SER A 203 -1.20 -6.95 16.57
N ALA A 204 -0.94 -7.69 17.66
CA ALA A 204 -0.77 -9.13 17.62
C ALA A 204 -2.06 -9.84 17.20
N ALA A 205 -3.21 -9.42 17.75
CA ALA A 205 -4.52 -9.96 17.37
C ALA A 205 -4.87 -9.67 15.90
N PHE A 206 -4.53 -8.49 15.40
CA PHE A 206 -4.64 -8.12 13.99
C PHE A 206 -3.83 -9.06 13.10
N ARG A 207 -2.53 -9.24 13.39
CA ARG A 207 -1.67 -10.17 12.64
C ARG A 207 -2.20 -11.59 12.66
N GLN A 208 -2.76 -12.03 13.78
CA GLN A 208 -3.37 -13.36 13.88
C GLN A 208 -4.62 -13.49 13.00
N ARG A 209 -5.53 -12.51 13.02
CA ARG A 209 -6.75 -12.50 12.17
C ARG A 209 -6.40 -12.51 10.69
N HIS A 210 -5.39 -11.72 10.30
CA HIS A 210 -5.01 -11.52 8.90
C HIS A 210 -3.81 -12.36 8.47
N ARG A 211 -3.42 -13.37 9.25
CA ARG A 211 -2.23 -14.18 9.00
C ARG A 211 -2.20 -14.76 7.59
N ALA A 212 -3.32 -15.34 7.14
CA ALA A 212 -3.42 -15.94 5.81
C ALA A 212 -3.17 -14.93 4.70
N ALA A 213 -3.71 -13.70 4.84
CA ALA A 213 -3.50 -12.63 3.88
C ALA A 213 -2.07 -12.07 3.97
N LEU A 214 -1.52 -11.83 5.16
CA LEU A 214 -0.17 -11.28 5.31
C LEU A 214 0.92 -12.28 4.86
N GLN A 215 0.70 -13.58 5.04
CA GLN A 215 1.64 -14.64 4.70
C GLN A 215 1.35 -15.33 3.35
N ASP A 216 0.44 -14.78 2.54
CA ASP A 216 0.18 -15.34 1.21
C ASP A 216 1.42 -15.19 0.30
N THR A 217 1.91 -16.35 -0.17
CA THR A 217 3.12 -16.52 -1.01
C THR A 217 2.82 -16.60 -2.50
N ALA A 218 1.54 -16.56 -2.91
CA ALA A 218 1.16 -16.85 -4.29
C ALA A 218 1.81 -15.89 -5.31
N ALA A 219 1.85 -14.59 -5.01
CA ALA A 219 2.53 -13.59 -5.84
C ALA A 219 4.03 -13.90 -5.98
N ALA A 220 4.73 -14.10 -4.86
CA ALA A 220 6.15 -14.40 -4.85
C ALA A 220 6.50 -15.67 -5.62
N ARG A 221 5.67 -16.72 -5.53
CA ARG A 221 5.85 -17.97 -6.30
C ARG A 221 5.72 -17.75 -7.80
N ARG A 222 4.75 -16.95 -8.25
CA ARG A 222 4.59 -16.61 -9.68
C ARG A 222 5.77 -15.79 -10.20
N VAL A 223 6.23 -14.81 -9.42
CA VAL A 223 7.42 -14.01 -9.74
C VAL A 223 8.67 -14.91 -9.83
N HIS A 224 8.92 -15.73 -8.82
CA HIS A 224 10.02 -16.69 -8.80
C HIS A 224 10.02 -17.60 -10.03
N ALA A 225 8.87 -18.21 -10.35
CA ALA A 225 8.73 -19.09 -11.50
C ALA A 225 9.08 -18.39 -12.82
N ARG A 226 8.79 -17.09 -12.95
CA ARG A 226 9.17 -16.30 -14.12
C ARG A 226 10.67 -16.02 -14.17
N CYS A 227 11.25 -15.56 -13.07
CA CYS A 227 12.69 -15.29 -13.03
C CYS A 227 13.53 -16.54 -13.36
N VAL A 228 13.11 -17.72 -12.90
CA VAL A 228 13.76 -19.00 -13.24
C VAL A 228 13.49 -19.42 -14.70
N GLY A 229 12.38 -18.98 -15.29
CA GLY A 229 11.95 -19.35 -16.65
C GLY A 229 12.70 -18.64 -17.77
N GLY A 230 13.41 -17.55 -17.50
CA GLY A 230 14.20 -16.82 -18.50
C GLY A 230 14.44 -15.35 -18.15
N THR A 231 15.10 -14.63 -19.05
CA THR A 231 15.47 -13.21 -18.90
C THR A 231 14.54 -12.24 -19.63
N GLU A 232 13.60 -12.76 -20.44
CA GLU A 232 12.67 -11.99 -21.25
C GLU A 232 11.23 -12.45 -20.99
N HIS A 233 10.34 -11.50 -20.67
CA HIS A 233 8.95 -11.78 -20.32
C HIS A 233 8.03 -10.71 -20.87
N VAL A 234 6.79 -11.07 -21.19
CA VAL A 234 5.69 -10.11 -21.29
C VAL A 234 4.77 -10.33 -20.09
N LEU A 235 4.73 -9.36 -19.19
CA LEU A 235 3.90 -9.39 -17.99
C LEU A 235 2.52 -8.81 -18.30
N PRO A 236 1.43 -9.58 -18.15
CA PRO A 236 0.08 -9.01 -18.10
C PRO A 236 0.04 -7.89 -17.05
N ARG A 237 -0.71 -6.81 -17.31
CA ARG A 237 -0.74 -5.65 -16.37
C ARG A 237 -1.14 -6.03 -14.94
N GLY A 238 -2.03 -7.00 -14.78
CA GLY A 238 -2.42 -7.52 -13.46
C GLY A 238 -1.27 -8.17 -12.70
N ASP A 239 -0.27 -8.68 -13.40
CA ASP A 239 0.85 -9.40 -12.82
C ASP A 239 1.99 -8.48 -12.39
N VAL A 240 2.01 -7.23 -12.87
CA VAL A 240 2.93 -6.20 -12.35
C VAL A 240 2.71 -6.04 -10.84
N THR A 241 1.47 -6.12 -10.38
CA THR A 241 1.13 -6.08 -8.95
C THR A 241 1.81 -7.21 -8.15
N ASP A 242 1.98 -8.39 -8.74
CA ASP A 242 2.70 -9.50 -8.07
C ASP A 242 4.18 -9.17 -7.87
N TRP A 243 4.82 -8.57 -8.88
CA TRP A 243 6.22 -8.13 -8.81
C TRP A 243 6.39 -7.03 -7.76
N LEU A 244 5.50 -6.03 -7.76
CA LEU A 244 5.53 -4.93 -6.79
C LEU A 244 5.32 -5.42 -5.35
N THR A 245 4.39 -6.34 -5.13
CA THR A 245 4.14 -6.96 -3.82
C THR A 245 5.36 -7.76 -3.38
N THR A 246 5.89 -8.60 -4.26
CA THR A 246 7.02 -9.48 -3.96
C THR A 246 8.27 -8.69 -3.59
N PHE A 247 8.67 -7.72 -4.40
CA PHE A 247 9.90 -6.97 -4.14
C PHE A 247 9.73 -5.87 -3.10
N GLY A 248 8.50 -5.34 -2.93
CA GLY A 248 8.16 -4.44 -1.84
C GLY A 248 8.30 -5.10 -0.46
N LEU A 249 8.03 -6.41 -0.35
CA LEU A 249 8.27 -7.18 0.87
C LEU A 249 9.70 -7.71 0.96
N ALA A 250 10.27 -8.21 -0.15
CA ALA A 250 11.61 -8.79 -0.15
C ALA A 250 12.69 -7.76 0.27
N LYS A 251 12.54 -6.49 -0.13
CA LYS A 251 13.47 -5.42 0.30
C LYS A 251 13.54 -5.27 1.82
N LEU A 252 12.44 -5.50 2.54
CA LEU A 252 12.38 -5.41 4.01
C LEU A 252 13.17 -6.53 4.70
N ILE A 253 13.45 -7.63 3.99
CA ILE A 253 14.32 -8.71 4.45
C ILE A 253 15.79 -8.27 4.38
N SER A 254 16.15 -7.53 3.34
CA SER A 254 17.53 -7.09 3.07
C SER A 254 17.98 -5.91 3.93
N LEU A 255 17.06 -5.22 4.61
CA LEU A 255 17.39 -4.11 5.51
C LEU A 255 18.14 -4.59 6.76
N PRO A 256 19.35 -4.06 7.05
CA PRO A 256 20.08 -4.43 8.24
C PRO A 256 19.39 -4.00 9.55
N ARG A 257 19.78 -4.65 10.66
CA ARG A 257 19.10 -4.56 11.97
C ARG A 257 19.26 -3.21 12.68
N GLU A 258 20.37 -2.50 12.46
CA GLU A 258 20.75 -1.28 13.21
C GLU A 258 20.04 0.00 12.76
N TYR A 259 19.12 -0.13 11.80
CA TYR A 259 18.49 0.95 11.04
C TYR A 259 17.45 1.76 11.81
N ALA A 260 17.23 1.43 13.08
CA ALA A 260 16.17 2.04 13.89
C ALA A 260 16.58 3.30 14.66
N ARG A 261 17.84 3.77 14.61
CA ARG A 261 18.25 4.86 15.53
C ARG A 261 19.10 6.04 15.02
N PHE A 262 19.95 5.96 13.98
CA PHE A 262 20.94 7.06 13.79
C PHE A 262 21.40 7.45 12.37
N LYS A 263 20.92 6.87 11.25
CA LYS A 263 21.33 7.31 9.90
C LYS A 263 20.28 6.94 8.83
N PRO A 264 20.09 7.75 7.75
CA PRO A 264 19.29 7.33 6.60
C PRO A 264 19.75 5.97 6.11
N ALA A 265 18.77 5.10 5.87
CA ALA A 265 18.99 3.72 5.48
C ALA A 265 19.75 3.68 4.16
N ASP A 266 20.98 3.18 4.13
CA ASP A 266 21.54 2.67 2.88
C ASP A 266 20.88 1.30 2.63
N PRO A 267 19.99 1.17 1.63
CA PRO A 267 19.30 -0.09 1.36
C PRO A 267 20.26 -1.19 0.87
N GLY A 268 21.54 -0.85 0.65
CA GLY A 268 22.53 -1.70 0.01
C GLY A 268 22.21 -1.91 -1.45
N LEU A 269 23.14 -2.55 -2.17
CA LEU A 269 23.00 -2.80 -3.60
C LEU A 269 21.72 -3.60 -3.94
N ALA A 270 21.40 -4.62 -3.14
CA ALA A 270 20.20 -5.43 -3.35
C ALA A 270 18.91 -4.60 -3.17
N GLY A 271 18.81 -3.79 -2.12
CA GLY A 271 17.64 -2.96 -1.90
C GLY A 271 17.47 -1.88 -2.97
N ALA A 272 18.58 -1.27 -3.43
CA ALA A 272 18.57 -0.34 -4.55
C ALA A 272 18.07 -0.99 -5.86
N TRP A 273 18.52 -2.21 -6.17
CA TRP A 273 18.05 -2.98 -7.32
C TRP A 273 16.57 -3.32 -7.25
N LEU A 274 16.08 -3.77 -6.09
CA LEU A 274 14.66 -4.08 -5.92
C LEU A 274 13.79 -2.83 -6.11
N THR A 275 14.20 -1.68 -5.57
CA THR A 275 13.53 -0.40 -5.82
C THR A 275 13.55 -0.03 -7.30
N HIS A 276 14.71 -0.14 -7.96
CA HIS A 276 14.85 0.15 -9.39
C HIS A 276 13.87 -0.69 -10.24
N VAL A 277 13.78 -1.99 -9.97
CA VAL A 277 12.84 -2.90 -10.64
C VAL A 277 11.39 -2.46 -10.44
N GLN A 278 11.00 -2.10 -9.21
CA GLN A 278 9.64 -1.63 -8.94
C GLN A 278 9.32 -0.35 -9.73
N GLU A 279 10.25 0.61 -9.77
CA GLU A 279 10.06 1.88 -10.49
C GLU A 279 9.94 1.70 -12.00
N LYS A 280 10.84 0.90 -12.61
CA LYS A 280 10.79 0.58 -14.03
C LYS A 280 9.46 -0.07 -14.41
N LEU A 281 8.99 -1.02 -13.59
CA LEU A 281 7.70 -1.67 -13.80
C LEU A 281 6.53 -0.69 -13.71
N ILE A 282 6.53 0.24 -12.74
CA ILE A 282 5.48 1.25 -12.59
C ILE A 282 5.46 2.17 -13.82
N LEU A 283 6.61 2.70 -14.23
CA LEU A 283 6.71 3.61 -15.38
C LEU A 283 6.28 2.92 -16.69
N ALA A 284 6.59 1.63 -16.85
CA ALA A 284 6.18 0.86 -18.02
C ALA A 284 4.68 0.48 -18.00
N ALA A 285 4.14 0.15 -16.83
CA ALA A 285 2.74 -0.24 -16.67
C ALA A 285 1.78 0.95 -16.84
N GLU A 286 2.22 2.13 -16.40
CA GLU A 286 1.40 3.33 -16.34
C GLU A 286 2.17 4.53 -16.94
N PRO A 287 2.21 4.69 -18.27
CA PRO A 287 2.98 5.75 -18.94
C PRO A 287 2.57 7.18 -18.55
N GLY A 288 1.41 7.33 -17.91
CA GLY A 288 0.93 8.61 -17.36
C GLY A 288 1.68 9.08 -16.11
N TYR A 289 2.50 8.22 -15.48
CA TYR A 289 3.41 8.64 -14.42
C TYR A 289 4.58 9.38 -15.04
N THR A 290 4.58 10.71 -14.92
CA THR A 290 5.81 11.47 -15.11
C THR A 290 6.67 11.30 -13.86
N THR A 291 7.97 11.06 -14.03
CA THR A 291 8.91 11.14 -12.91
C THR A 291 8.74 12.51 -12.27
N PRO A 292 8.42 12.61 -10.97
CA PRO A 292 8.28 13.90 -10.32
C PRO A 292 9.55 14.70 -10.57
N ARG A 293 9.39 15.95 -11.05
CA ARG A 293 10.53 16.87 -11.15
C ARG A 293 11.18 16.91 -9.76
N PRO A 294 12.51 16.79 -9.64
CA PRO A 294 13.18 16.98 -8.36
C PRO A 294 12.73 18.35 -7.81
N LEU A 295 12.15 18.33 -6.61
CA LEU A 295 11.83 19.55 -5.88
C LEU A 295 13.19 20.20 -5.56
N GLY A 296 13.49 21.29 -6.25
CA GLY A 296 14.69 22.09 -6.03
C GLY A 296 14.59 22.94 -4.77
#